data_AF-A0A317ITS8-F1
#
_entry.id   AF-A0A317ITS8-F1
#
_cell.length_a   1.000
_cell.length_b   1.000
_cell.length_c   1.000
_cell.angle_alpha   90.00
_cell.angle_beta   90.00
_cell.angle_gamma   90.00
#
_symmetry.space_group_name_H-M   'P 1'
#
loop_
_entity.id
_entity.type
_entity.pdbx_description
1 polymer ?
#
loop_
_entity_poly.entity_id
_entity_poly.type
_entity_poly.pdbx_seq_one_letter_code
_entity_poly.pdbx_strand_id
1 'polypeptide(L)' 'MLAAARRHAAEHNSTVNALVREYLTNLAAHQDRASRARTRLRQLSRQSQGRLGKKTWAREELHDR' A
#
# COMPACT_ATOMS: atom_id res chain seq x y z
N MET A 1 21.70 -4.42 -25.17
CA MET A 1 20.61 -4.03 -24.23
C MET A 1 19.26 -3.81 -24.93
N LEU A 2 19.11 -2.80 -25.80
CA LEU A 2 17.82 -2.51 -26.46
C LEU A 2 17.29 -3.67 -27.34
N ALA A 3 18.17 -4.36 -28.06
CA ALA A 3 17.80 -5.52 -28.86
C ALA A 3 17.26 -6.70 -28.03
N ALA A 4 17.79 -6.90 -26.82
CA ALA A 4 17.30 -7.92 -25.89
C ALA A 4 15.93 -7.52 -25.33
N ALA A 5 15.75 -6.26 -24.94
CA ALA A 5 14.47 -5.74 -24.46
C ALA A 5 13.37 -5.83 -25.54
N ARG A 6 13.70 -5.54 -26.80
CA ARG A 6 12.76 -5.68 -27.93
C ARG A 6 12.39 -7.13 -28.19
N ARG A 7 13.36 -8.05 -28.14
CA ARG A 7 13.11 -9.48 -28.30
C ARG A 7 12.18 -10.00 -27.21
N HIS A 8 12.48 -9.67 -25.96
CA HIS A 8 11.65 -10.04 -24.81
C HIS A 8 10.22 -9.46 -24.93
N ALA A 9 10.09 -8.20 -25.33
CA ALA A 9 8.79 -7.60 -25.58
C ALA A 9 8.01 -8.35 -26.66
N ALA A 10 8.65 -8.68 -27.79
CA ALA A 10 8.03 -9.43 -28.87
C ALA A 10 7.61 -10.85 -28.44
N GLU A 11 8.45 -11.56 -27.68
CA GLU A 11 8.14 -12.88 -27.11
C GLU A 11 6.89 -12.84 -26.22
N HIS A 12 6.63 -11.71 -25.55
CA HIS A 12 5.48 -11.50 -24.68
C HIS A 12 4.32 -10.78 -25.37
N ASN A 13 4.31 -10.71 -26.72
CA ASN A 13 3.30 -9.99 -27.52
C ASN A 13 3.08 -8.54 -27.07
N SER A 14 4.17 -7.89 -26.64
CA SER A 14 4.17 -6.55 -26.08
C SER A 14 5.16 -5.65 -26.82
N THR A 15 5.21 -4.39 -26.42
CA THR A 15 6.22 -3.43 -26.89
C THR A 15 7.06 -2.97 -25.72
N VAL A 16 8.29 -2.53 -26.00
CA VAL A 16 9.17 -1.98 -24.95
C VAL A 16 8.49 -0.83 -24.20
N ASN A 17 7.74 0.03 -24.91
CA ASN A 17 6.99 1.12 -24.27
C ASN A 17 5.86 0.61 -23.38
N ALA A 18 5.18 -0.48 -23.76
CA ALA A 18 4.16 -1.09 -22.92
C ALA A 18 4.78 -1.67 -21.64
N LEU A 19 5.91 -2.39 -21.74
CA LEU A 19 6.62 -2.91 -20.58
C LEU A 19 7.13 -1.82 -19.64
N VAL A 20 7.69 -0.73 -20.19
CA VAL A 20 8.14 0.43 -19.40
C VAL A 20 6.96 1.08 -18.68
N ARG A 21 5.83 1.27 -19.39
CA ARG A 21 4.62 1.84 -18.80
C ARG A 21 4.07 0.97 -17.68
N GLU A 22 4.01 -0.33 -17.88
CA GLU A 22 3.55 -1.30 -16.87
C GLU A 22 4.45 -1.27 -15.64
N TYR A 23 5.78 -1.34 -15.84
CA TYR A 23 6.74 -1.29 -14.74
C TYR A 23 6.59 -0.02 -13.89
N LEU A 24 6.53 1.15 -14.52
CA LEU A 24 6.36 2.42 -13.82
C LEU A 24 4.99 2.53 -13.13
N THR A 25 3.94 1.98 -13.74
CA THR A 25 2.60 1.91 -13.14
C THR A 25 2.60 1.06 -11.88
N ASN A 26 3.23 -0.12 -11.93
CA ASN A 26 3.37 -1.00 -10.78
C ASN A 26 4.20 -0.33 -9.68
N LEU A 27 5.32 0.30 -10.05
CA LEU A 27 6.17 1.02 -9.10
C LEU A 27 5.41 2.14 -8.38
N ALA A 28 4.63 2.95 -9.11
CA ALA A 28 3.78 3.98 -8.53
C ALA A 28 2.68 3.40 -7.63
N ALA A 29 2.02 2.32 -8.06
CA ALA A 29 0.99 1.63 -7.27
C ALA A 29 1.55 1.05 -5.96
N HIS A 30 2.79 0.56 -5.97
CA HIS A 30 3.49 0.10 -4.77
C HIS A 30 3.78 1.23 -3.79
N GLN A 31 4.23 2.39 -4.27
CA GLN A 31 4.47 3.56 -3.42
C GLN A 31 3.17 4.11 -2.81
N ASP A 32 2.06 4.05 -3.56
CA ASP A 32 0.77 4.56 -3.10
C ASP A 32 0.05 3.62 -2.12
N ARG A 33 0.43 2.33 -2.05
CA ARG A 33 -0.25 1.34 -1.21
C ARG A 33 -0.20 1.70 0.28
N ALA A 34 0.96 2.12 0.78
CA ALA A 34 1.12 2.54 2.18
C ALA A 34 0.37 3.85 2.48
N SER A 35 0.31 4.77 1.50
CA SER A 35 -0.48 6.00 1.59
C SER A 35 -1.97 5.68 1.71
N ARG A 36 -2.50 4.86 0.80
CA ARG A 36 -3.90 4.40 0.81
C ARG A 36 -4.27 3.65 2.08
N ALA A 37 -3.40 2.77 2.56
CA ALA A 37 -3.63 2.04 3.82
C ALA A 37 -3.75 3.00 5.02
N ARG A 38 -2.88 4.01 5.13
CA ARG A 38 -2.95 5.03 6.17
C ARG A 38 -4.22 5.86 6.07
N THR A 39 -4.60 6.28 4.87
CA THR A 39 -5.85 7.02 4.64
C THR A 39 -7.07 6.20 5.07
N ARG A 40 -7.09 4.90 4.72
CA ARG A 40 -8.17 3.98 5.11
C ARG A 40 -8.24 3.77 6.62
N LEU A 41 -7.11 3.60 7.31
CA LEU A 41 -7.07 3.49 8.77
C LEU A 41 -7.60 4.75 9.46
N ARG A 42 -7.20 5.94 8.98
CA ARG A 42 -7.73 7.21 9.50
C ARG A 42 -9.24 7.34 9.28
N GLN A 43 -9.74 6.94 8.11
CA GLN A 43 -11.17 6.95 7.83
C GLN A 43 -11.94 6.01 8.77
N LEU A 44 -11.46 4.77 8.93
CA LEU A 44 -12.03 3.79 9.86
C LEU A 44 -12.04 4.32 11.30
N SER A 45 -10.95 4.94 11.75
CA SER A 45 -10.87 5.54 13.09
C SER A 45 -11.82 6.72 13.29
N ARG A 46 -12.15 7.48 12.25
CA ARG A 46 -13.12 8.59 12.34
C ARG A 46 -14.56 8.08 12.32
N GLN A 47 -14.80 7.00 11.60
CA GLN A 47 -16.13 6.39 11.47
C GLN A 47 -16.46 5.46 12.64
N SER A 48 -15.45 4.91 13.32
CA SER A 48 -15.70 4.11 14.51
C SER A 48 -16.21 5.01 15.63
N GLN A 49 -17.51 4.89 15.90
CA GLN A 49 -18.09 5.28 17.19
C GLN A 49 -17.58 4.26 18.21
N GLY A 50 -16.30 4.36 18.58
CA GLY A 50 -15.68 3.46 19.53
C GLY A 50 -16.51 3.48 20.80
N ARG A 51 -17.05 2.33 21.21
CA ARG A 51 -17.46 2.11 22.60
C ARG A 51 -16.20 2.00 23.44
N LEU A 52 -15.45 3.09 23.50
CA LEU A 52 -14.51 3.36 24.57
C LEU A 52 -15.40 3.49 25.80
N GLY A 53 -15.63 2.38 26.50
CA GLY A 53 -16.26 2.42 27.80
C GLY A 53 -15.51 3.42 28.69
N LYS A 54 -16.13 3.89 29.77
CA LYS A 54 -15.54 4.89 30.69
C LYS A 54 -14.22 4.46 31.35
N LYS A 55 -13.71 3.25 31.03
CA LYS A 55 -12.46 2.71 31.54
C LYS A 55 -11.29 3.48 30.93
N THR A 56 -10.77 4.41 31.71
CA THR A 56 -9.52 5.10 31.44
C THR A 56 -8.43 4.25 32.09
N TRP A 57 -7.57 3.63 31.31
CA TRP A 57 -6.42 2.91 31.86
C TRP A 57 -5.41 3.94 32.37
N ALA A 58 -5.23 4.02 33.68
CA ALA A 58 -4.09 4.74 34.26
C ALA A 58 -2.83 3.86 34.11
N ARG A 59 -1.66 4.47 33.93
CA ARG A 59 -0.40 3.75 33.69
C ARG A 59 -0.07 2.78 34.84
N GLU A 60 -0.52 3.13 36.02
CA GLU A 60 -0.38 2.40 37.28
C GLU A 60 -1.24 1.13 37.31
N GLU A 61 -2.33 1.05 36.53
CA GLU A 61 -3.22 -0.12 36.44
C GLU A 61 -2.74 -1.17 35.43
N LEU A 62 -1.68 -0.89 34.67
CA LEU A 62 -1.17 -1.79 33.63
C LEU A 62 -0.21 -2.88 34.15
N HIS A 63 0.00 -2.93 35.46
CA HIS A 63 0.93 -3.84 36.11
C HIS A 63 0.27 -4.60 37.26
N ASP A 64 -0.62 -5.53 36.94
CA ASP A 64 -0.83 -6.70 37.79
C ASP A 64 -0.25 -7.91 37.05
N ARG A 65 0.76 -8.52 37.67
CA ARG A 65 1.38 -9.77 37.24
C ARG A 65 0.54 -10.96 37.66
#